data_AF-A0A930T9T7-F1
#
_entry.id   AF-A0A930T9T7-F1
#
_cell.length_a   1.000
_cell.length_b   1.000
_cell.length_c   1.000
_cell.angle_alpha   90.00
_cell.angle_beta   90.00
_cell.angle_gamma   90.00
#
_symmetry.space_group_name_H-M   'P 1'
#
loop_
_entity.id
_entity.type
_entity.pdbx_description
1 polymer ?
#
loop_
_entity_poly.entity_id
_entity_poly.type
_entity_poly.pdbx_seq_one_letter_code
_entity_poly.pdbx_strand_id
1 'polypeptide(L)'
;MAARVVPTVPNELDNLIRLWSREIILSGSALLLDCDEIDMSDTARVNAISHFIERINGILIVSSREGMRVSQRAAIRFEVNKPTSDEQKTVWQETLAELAPQLNGEVKTLVNQFNLSAATIRAACAEATGYLSQSSSPPLSNILWDACRVQARPRLDELAQRIEPGASWEDLVLPEGQKQILIDVAAHVRQRSKVYETWGFGGKSARSLGISALFAGASGTGKTLAAEVLANTFQNLRNNILYNQLIP
;
A
#
# COMPACT_ATOMS: atom_id res chain seq x y z
N MET A 1 -13.97 -18.82 -4.95
CA MET A 1 -13.20 -20.00 -5.39
C MET A 1 -11.84 -19.52 -5.89
N ALA A 2 -10.73 -20.13 -5.44
CA ALA A 2 -9.40 -19.78 -5.93
C ALA A 2 -9.16 -20.37 -7.33
N ALA A 3 -8.62 -19.58 -8.26
CA ALA A 3 -8.41 -20.00 -9.65
C ALA A 3 -7.39 -21.14 -9.81
N ARG A 4 -6.49 -21.33 -8.82
CA ARG A 4 -5.57 -22.48 -8.79
C ARG A 4 -6.29 -23.84 -8.78
N VAL A 5 -7.55 -23.86 -8.32
CA VAL A 5 -8.40 -25.07 -8.25
C VAL A 5 -9.10 -25.36 -9.58
N VAL A 6 -9.06 -24.43 -10.56
CA VAL A 6 -9.58 -24.69 -11.91
C VAL A 6 -8.72 -25.76 -12.58
N PRO A 7 -9.30 -26.91 -12.98
CA PRO A 7 -8.56 -27.97 -13.64
C PRO A 7 -8.01 -27.51 -14.99
N THR A 8 -6.77 -27.92 -15.29
CA THR A 8 -6.17 -27.71 -16.63
C THR A 8 -6.52 -28.83 -17.60
N VAL A 9 -7.02 -29.96 -17.10
CA VAL A 9 -7.48 -31.09 -17.91
C VAL A 9 -8.88 -30.80 -18.47
N PRO A 10 -9.10 -30.86 -19.80
CA PRO A 10 -10.37 -30.46 -20.42
C PRO A 10 -11.62 -31.16 -19.87
N ASN A 11 -11.57 -32.48 -19.66
CA ASN A 11 -12.71 -33.24 -19.15
C ASN A 11 -13.08 -32.84 -17.71
N GLU A 12 -12.09 -32.59 -16.86
CA GLU A 12 -12.33 -32.16 -15.48
C GLU A 12 -12.88 -30.74 -15.46
N LEU A 13 -12.38 -29.87 -16.35
CA LEU A 13 -12.86 -28.51 -16.52
C LEU A 13 -14.32 -28.46 -16.98
N ASP A 14 -14.69 -29.26 -17.98
CA ASP A 14 -16.07 -29.35 -18.46
C ASP A 14 -17.02 -29.89 -17.37
N ASN A 15 -16.57 -30.88 -16.58
CA ASN A 15 -17.34 -31.37 -15.44
C ASN A 15 -17.55 -30.28 -14.39
N LEU A 16 -16.50 -29.52 -14.06
CA LEU A 16 -16.58 -28.41 -13.14
C LEU A 16 -17.57 -27.33 -13.62
N ILE A 17 -17.51 -26.96 -14.91
CA ILE A 17 -18.43 -25.98 -15.51
C ILE A 17 -19.88 -26.45 -15.41
N ARG A 18 -20.16 -27.73 -15.70
CA ARG A 18 -21.51 -28.31 -15.60
C ARG A 18 -22.04 -28.30 -14.17
N LEU A 19 -21.21 -28.71 -13.21
CA LEU A 19 -21.58 -28.73 -11.79
C LEU A 19 -21.90 -27.33 -11.28
N TRP A 20 -21.05 -26.34 -11.58
CA TRP A 20 -21.31 -24.96 -11.20
C TRP A 20 -22.54 -24.37 -11.88
N SER A 21 -22.74 -24.65 -13.17
CA SER A 21 -23.93 -24.16 -13.89
C SER A 21 -25.22 -24.68 -13.26
N ARG A 22 -25.23 -25.95 -12.83
CA ARG A 22 -26.36 -26.53 -12.10
C ARG A 22 -26.54 -25.85 -10.74
N GLU A 23 -25.46 -25.66 -9.98
CA GLU A 23 -25.52 -25.04 -8.66
C GLU A 23 -26.04 -23.60 -8.71
N ILE A 24 -25.64 -22.81 -9.72
CA ILE A 24 -26.11 -21.45 -9.92
C ILE A 24 -27.63 -21.42 -10.17
N ILE A 25 -28.15 -22.35 -10.98
CA ILE A 25 -29.59 -22.44 -11.26
C ILE A 25 -30.37 -22.84 -10.00
N LEU A 26 -29.83 -23.74 -9.19
CA LEU A 26 -30.52 -24.25 -7.99
C LEU A 26 -30.48 -23.27 -6.81
N SER A 27 -29.36 -22.57 -6.62
CA SER A 27 -29.13 -21.71 -5.45
C SER A 27 -29.35 -20.22 -5.72
N GLY A 28 -29.38 -19.79 -6.98
CA GLY A 28 -29.40 -18.38 -7.36
C GLY A 28 -28.10 -17.63 -6.99
N SER A 29 -27.01 -18.35 -6.75
CA SER A 29 -25.74 -17.78 -6.31
C SER A 29 -24.91 -17.19 -7.46
N ALA A 30 -24.01 -16.26 -7.13
CA ALA A 30 -22.97 -15.77 -8.02
C ALA A 30 -21.62 -16.43 -7.69
N LEU A 31 -20.76 -16.65 -8.70
CA LEU A 31 -19.42 -17.20 -8.49
C LEU A 31 -18.37 -16.07 -8.42
N LEU A 32 -17.59 -16.06 -7.35
CA LEU A 32 -16.34 -15.26 -7.28
C LEU A 32 -15.15 -16.15 -7.61
N LEU A 33 -14.41 -15.82 -8.67
CA LEU A 33 -13.15 -16.44 -9.05
C LEU A 33 -11.99 -15.53 -8.68
N ASP A 34 -11.13 -16.00 -7.78
CA ASP A 34 -9.95 -15.27 -7.32
C ASP A 34 -8.72 -15.67 -8.15
N CYS A 35 -8.24 -14.73 -8.97
CA CYS A 35 -7.11 -14.86 -9.88
C CYS A 35 -5.91 -13.99 -9.45
N ASP A 36 -5.79 -13.62 -8.16
CA ASP A 36 -4.73 -12.72 -7.69
C ASP A 36 -3.33 -13.38 -7.65
N GLU A 37 -3.27 -14.69 -7.43
CA GLU A 37 -2.03 -15.47 -7.26
C GLU A 37 -1.64 -16.29 -8.50
N ILE A 38 -2.21 -15.97 -9.67
CA ILE A 38 -1.98 -16.76 -10.86
C ILE A 38 -0.64 -16.38 -11.49
N ASP A 39 0.19 -17.39 -11.72
CA ASP A 39 1.36 -17.25 -12.56
C ASP A 39 0.95 -17.14 -14.04
N MET A 40 1.11 -15.95 -14.61
CA MET A 40 0.77 -15.67 -16.01
C MET A 40 1.70 -16.35 -17.02
N SER A 41 2.81 -16.95 -16.57
CA SER A 41 3.69 -17.76 -17.41
C SER A 41 3.14 -19.17 -17.67
N ASP A 42 2.24 -19.68 -16.81
CA ASP A 42 1.57 -20.97 -16.98
C ASP A 42 0.42 -20.86 -18.01
N THR A 43 0.80 -20.97 -19.28
CA THR A 43 -0.13 -20.85 -20.42
C THR A 43 -1.30 -21.86 -20.36
N ALA A 44 -1.07 -23.08 -19.88
CA ALA A 44 -2.11 -24.10 -19.77
C ALA A 44 -3.21 -23.68 -18.78
N ARG A 45 -2.79 -23.12 -17.64
CA ARG A 45 -3.70 -22.60 -16.61
C ARG A 45 -4.42 -21.34 -17.06
N VAL A 46 -3.71 -20.37 -17.64
CA VAL A 46 -4.32 -19.15 -18.18
C VAL A 46 -5.39 -19.48 -19.21
N ASN A 47 -5.13 -20.46 -20.10
CA ASN A 47 -6.10 -20.94 -21.07
C ASN A 47 -7.30 -21.64 -20.41
N ALA A 48 -7.08 -22.52 -19.43
CA ALA A 48 -8.15 -23.20 -18.71
C ALA A 48 -9.08 -22.21 -17.97
N ILE A 49 -8.50 -21.18 -17.35
CA ILE A 49 -9.28 -20.14 -16.68
C ILE A 49 -10.03 -19.27 -17.67
N SER A 50 -9.41 -18.88 -18.78
CA SER A 50 -10.09 -18.13 -19.84
C SER A 50 -11.28 -18.93 -20.37
N HIS A 51 -11.10 -20.23 -20.60
CA HIS A 51 -12.16 -21.14 -21.02
C HIS A 51 -13.28 -21.27 -19.97
N PHE A 52 -12.92 -21.38 -18.70
CA PHE A 52 -13.87 -21.41 -17.58
C PHE A 52 -14.71 -20.14 -17.50
N ILE A 53 -14.05 -18.98 -17.59
CA ILE A 53 -14.68 -17.65 -17.57
C ILE A 53 -15.66 -17.52 -18.74
N GLU A 54 -15.29 -17.98 -19.93
CA GLU A 54 -16.13 -17.84 -21.14
C GLU A 54 -17.33 -18.79 -21.15
N ARG A 55 -17.24 -19.98 -20.54
CA ARG A 55 -18.30 -21.00 -20.61
C ARG A 55 -19.23 -21.08 -19.42
N ILE A 56 -18.89 -20.45 -18.29
CA ILE A 56 -19.77 -20.49 -17.12
C ILE A 56 -21.00 -19.61 -17.31
N ASN A 57 -22.17 -20.20 -17.09
CA ASN A 57 -23.44 -19.51 -17.16
C ASN A 57 -23.76 -18.84 -15.82
N GLY A 58 -24.19 -17.58 -15.87
CA GLY A 58 -24.60 -16.81 -14.69
C GLY A 58 -23.65 -15.66 -14.32
N ILE A 59 -23.86 -15.10 -13.14
CA ILE A 59 -23.08 -13.99 -12.61
C ILE A 59 -21.72 -14.53 -12.16
N LEU A 60 -20.67 -14.03 -12.80
CA LEU A 60 -19.28 -14.33 -12.48
C LEU A 60 -18.57 -13.03 -12.12
N ILE A 61 -17.95 -12.99 -10.94
CA ILE A 61 -17.06 -11.94 -10.51
C ILE A 61 -15.64 -12.51 -10.56
N VAL A 62 -14.70 -11.77 -11.18
CA VAL A 62 -13.30 -12.17 -11.27
C VAL A 62 -12.45 -11.12 -10.58
N SER A 63 -11.65 -11.53 -9.58
CA SER A 63 -10.59 -10.69 -9.00
C SER A 63 -9.27 -11.03 -9.67
N SER A 64 -8.49 -10.03 -10.06
CA SER A 64 -7.11 -10.25 -10.49
C SER A 64 -6.28 -8.98 -10.34
N ARG A 65 -4.98 -9.14 -10.12
CA ARG A 65 -4.00 -8.04 -10.10
C ARG A 65 -3.71 -7.49 -11.50
N GLU A 66 -3.84 -8.33 -12.52
CA GLU A 66 -3.62 -7.96 -13.91
C GLU A 66 -4.92 -8.16 -14.71
N GLY A 67 -5.04 -7.45 -15.84
CA GLY A 67 -6.25 -7.54 -16.66
C GLY A 67 -6.38 -8.89 -17.33
N MET A 68 -7.40 -9.68 -16.95
CA MET A 68 -7.76 -10.90 -17.67
C MET A 68 -8.42 -10.56 -19.01
N ARG A 69 -8.04 -11.29 -20.07
CA ARG A 69 -8.68 -11.16 -21.38
C ARG A 69 -10.02 -11.89 -21.37
N VAL A 70 -11.09 -11.15 -21.64
CA VAL A 70 -12.44 -11.69 -21.79
C VAL A 70 -12.92 -11.33 -23.20
N SER A 71 -13.10 -12.33 -24.06
CA SER A 71 -13.37 -12.09 -25.49
C SER A 71 -14.82 -12.42 -25.88
N GLN A 72 -15.39 -13.49 -25.31
CA GLN A 72 -16.67 -14.04 -25.78
C GLN A 72 -17.89 -13.72 -24.92
N ARG A 73 -17.72 -13.04 -23.78
CA ARG A 73 -18.83 -12.66 -22.90
C ARG A 73 -18.83 -11.17 -22.57
N ALA A 74 -20.02 -10.61 -22.39
CA ALA A 74 -20.17 -9.28 -21.84
C ALA A 74 -19.57 -9.22 -20.43
N ALA A 75 -18.62 -8.31 -20.24
CA ALA A 75 -17.93 -8.11 -18.97
C ALA A 75 -17.82 -6.61 -18.68
N ILE A 76 -18.02 -6.25 -17.43
CA ILE A 76 -17.76 -4.90 -16.92
C ILE A 76 -16.51 -5.00 -16.07
N ARG A 77 -15.52 -4.15 -16.36
CA ARG A 77 -14.26 -4.10 -15.62
C ARG A 77 -14.28 -2.92 -14.67
N PHE A 78 -14.07 -3.21 -13.39
CA PHE A 78 -13.87 -2.20 -12.36
C PHE A 78 -12.40 -2.24 -11.94
N GLU A 79 -11.73 -1.08 -12.00
CA GLU A 79 -10.39 -0.93 -11.46
C GLU A 79 -10.50 -0.51 -10.00
N VAL A 80 -10.10 -1.39 -9.10
CA VAL A 80 -10.10 -1.12 -7.66
C VAL A 80 -8.72 -0.63 -7.26
N ASN A 81 -8.61 0.69 -7.11
CA ASN A 81 -7.38 1.33 -6.64
C ASN A 81 -7.24 1.15 -5.13
N LYS A 82 -6.01 1.38 -4.62
CA LYS A 82 -5.84 1.59 -3.18
C LYS A 82 -6.72 2.74 -2.72
N PRO A 83 -7.31 2.67 -1.51
CA PRO A 83 -8.16 3.73 -1.01
C PRO A 83 -7.38 5.05 -1.01
N THR A 84 -8.03 6.11 -1.46
CA THR A 84 -7.52 7.48 -1.41
C THR A 84 -7.25 7.90 0.03
N SER A 85 -6.54 9.02 0.24
CA SER A 85 -6.35 9.57 1.59
C SER A 85 -7.68 9.84 2.29
N ASP A 86 -8.68 10.32 1.56
CA ASP A 86 -10.00 10.64 2.12
C ASP A 86 -10.78 9.37 2.47
N GLU A 87 -10.72 8.34 1.63
CA GLU A 87 -11.30 7.02 1.92
C GLU A 87 -10.59 6.34 3.10
N GLN A 88 -9.25 6.39 3.16
CA GLN A 88 -8.49 5.87 4.30
C GLN A 88 -8.88 6.58 5.59
N LYS A 89 -8.99 7.91 5.56
CA LYS A 89 -9.44 8.71 6.71
C LYS A 89 -10.84 8.28 7.14
N THR A 90 -11.75 8.05 6.20
CA THR A 90 -13.12 7.58 6.50
C THR A 90 -13.09 6.21 7.17
N VAL A 91 -12.35 5.25 6.60
CA VAL A 91 -12.20 3.90 7.19
C VAL A 91 -11.57 3.95 8.59
N TRP A 92 -10.55 4.78 8.77
CA TRP A 92 -9.94 4.99 10.09
C TRP A 92 -10.92 5.59 11.08
N GLN A 93 -11.68 6.61 10.69
CA GLN A 93 -12.66 7.27 11.55
C GLN A 93 -13.79 6.32 11.94
N GLU A 94 -14.30 5.53 11.00
CA GLU A 94 -15.33 4.52 11.29
C GLU A 94 -14.81 3.46 12.26
N THR A 95 -13.61 2.93 12.01
CA THR A 95 -13.05 1.84 12.82
C THR A 95 -12.58 2.33 14.20
N LEU A 96 -12.03 3.56 14.29
CA LEU A 96 -11.58 4.14 15.56
C LEU A 96 -12.70 4.81 16.36
N ALA A 97 -13.81 5.21 15.74
CA ALA A 97 -14.96 5.75 16.47
C ALA A 97 -15.48 4.76 17.51
N GLU A 98 -15.41 3.45 17.22
CA GLU A 98 -15.79 2.40 18.16
C GLU A 98 -14.74 2.14 19.24
N LEU A 99 -13.45 2.38 18.95
CA LEU A 99 -12.33 1.93 19.77
C LEU A 99 -11.68 3.02 20.63
N ALA A 100 -11.48 4.21 20.07
CA ALA A 100 -10.76 5.31 20.71
C ALA A 100 -11.06 6.66 20.02
N PRO A 101 -12.21 7.30 20.32
CA PRO A 101 -12.61 8.58 19.73
C PRO A 101 -11.56 9.68 19.89
N GLN A 102 -10.76 9.62 20.96
CA GLN A 102 -9.68 10.56 21.27
C GLN A 102 -8.54 10.57 20.24
N LEU A 103 -8.38 9.51 19.43
CA LEU A 103 -7.31 9.41 18.43
C LEU A 103 -7.72 9.91 17.06
N ASN A 104 -8.97 10.35 16.87
CA ASN A 104 -9.42 10.91 15.60
C ASN A 104 -8.57 12.12 15.14
N GLY A 105 -7.96 12.85 16.08
CA GLY A 105 -7.01 13.93 15.77
C GLY A 105 -5.69 13.45 15.15
N GLU A 106 -5.24 12.23 15.49
CA GLU A 106 -3.99 11.64 15.02
C GLU A 106 -4.13 10.88 13.68
N VAL A 107 -5.37 10.56 13.27
CA VAL A 107 -5.68 9.88 12.00
C VAL A 107 -5.11 10.64 10.80
N LYS A 108 -5.16 11.97 10.81
CA LYS A 108 -4.61 12.78 9.70
C LYS A 108 -3.10 12.54 9.52
N THR A 109 -2.38 12.33 10.61
CA THR A 109 -0.93 12.03 10.58
C THR A 109 -0.68 10.64 10.02
N LEU A 110 -1.46 9.64 10.45
CA LEU A 110 -1.33 8.25 9.97
C LEU A 110 -1.59 8.13 8.46
N VAL A 111 -2.67 8.73 7.97
CA VAL A 111 -3.03 8.71 6.53
C VAL A 111 -2.00 9.46 5.67
N ASN A 112 -1.43 10.55 6.18
CA ASN A 112 -0.39 11.29 5.46
C ASN A 112 0.92 10.52 5.36
N GLN A 113 1.27 9.73 6.39
CA GLN A 113 2.54 9.03 6.45
C GLN A 113 2.47 7.65 5.76
N PHE A 114 1.33 6.98 5.81
CA PHE A 114 1.18 5.60 5.32
C PHE A 114 0.06 5.49 4.28
N ASN A 115 0.37 4.84 3.16
CA ASN A 115 -0.62 4.51 2.14
C ASN A 115 -1.11 3.06 2.34
N LEU A 116 -2.10 2.88 3.21
CA LEU A 116 -2.56 1.58 3.70
C LEU A 116 -3.80 1.09 2.96
N SER A 117 -4.00 -0.22 2.93
CA SER A 117 -5.26 -0.81 2.46
C SER A 117 -6.31 -0.80 3.57
N ALA A 118 -7.60 -0.81 3.22
CA ALA A 118 -8.68 -0.92 4.21
C ALA A 118 -8.59 -2.21 5.05
N ALA A 119 -8.04 -3.31 4.48
CA ALA A 119 -7.78 -4.54 5.23
C ALA A 119 -6.70 -4.33 6.30
N THR A 120 -5.62 -3.62 5.93
CA THR A 120 -4.52 -3.29 6.84
C THR A 120 -4.97 -2.38 7.98
N ILE A 121 -5.78 -1.36 7.68
CA ILE A 121 -6.33 -0.45 8.70
C ILE A 121 -7.14 -1.25 9.73
N ARG A 122 -8.06 -2.10 9.25
CA ARG A 122 -8.87 -2.97 10.12
C ARG A 122 -8.03 -3.93 10.96
N ALA A 123 -6.99 -4.52 10.37
CA ALA A 123 -6.07 -5.41 11.10
C ALA A 123 -5.31 -4.66 12.21
N ALA A 124 -4.77 -3.47 11.92
CA ALA A 124 -4.08 -2.64 12.90
C ALA A 124 -5.01 -2.22 14.06
N CYS A 125 -6.27 -1.87 13.75
CA CYS A 125 -7.27 -1.58 14.77
C CYS A 125 -7.58 -2.81 15.64
N ALA A 126 -7.78 -3.98 15.04
CA ALA A 126 -8.06 -5.21 15.78
C ALA A 126 -6.90 -5.61 16.72
N GLU A 127 -5.65 -5.44 16.26
CA GLU A 127 -4.46 -5.63 17.09
C GLU A 127 -4.45 -4.66 18.27
N ALA A 128 -4.73 -3.39 18.03
CA ALA A 128 -4.79 -2.36 19.07
C ALA A 128 -5.86 -2.66 20.13
N THR A 129 -7.02 -3.21 19.74
CA THR A 129 -8.07 -3.68 20.67
C THR A 129 -7.57 -4.80 21.59
N GLY A 130 -6.77 -5.72 21.05
CA GLY A 130 -6.17 -6.82 21.84
C GLY A 130 -5.25 -6.32 22.96
N TYR A 131 -4.59 -5.19 22.75
CA TYR A 131 -3.74 -4.55 23.76
C TYR A 131 -4.52 -3.71 24.77
N LEU A 132 -5.64 -3.08 24.39
CA LEU A 132 -6.49 -2.33 25.35
C LEU A 132 -7.02 -3.20 26.49
N SER A 133 -7.09 -4.52 26.28
CA SER A 133 -7.51 -5.49 27.30
C SER A 133 -6.41 -5.80 28.34
N GLN A 134 -5.19 -5.28 28.17
CA GLN A 134 -4.04 -5.55 29.04
C GLN A 134 -3.68 -4.31 29.89
N SER A 135 -3.47 -4.52 31.19
CA SER A 135 -3.29 -3.44 32.19
C SER A 135 -2.01 -2.61 32.04
N SER A 136 -1.09 -2.98 31.14
CA SER A 136 0.24 -2.40 30.97
C SER A 136 0.56 -2.05 29.51
N SER A 137 -0.43 -1.53 28.79
CA SER A 137 -0.28 -1.32 27.34
C SER A 137 0.34 0.04 27.00
N PRO A 138 1.24 0.09 25.99
CA PRO A 138 1.71 1.35 25.45
C PRO A 138 0.55 2.17 24.85
N PRO A 139 0.75 3.49 24.63
CA PRO A 139 -0.27 4.32 24.02
C PRO A 139 -0.75 3.72 22.70
N LEU A 140 -2.06 3.70 22.48
CA LEU A 140 -2.66 3.10 21.28
C LEU A 140 -2.09 3.70 19.98
N SER A 141 -1.73 4.98 20.00
CA SER A 141 -1.07 5.67 18.89
C SER A 141 0.25 5.01 18.48
N ASN A 142 1.07 4.59 19.45
CA ASN A 142 2.31 3.86 19.18
C ASN A 142 2.04 2.47 18.61
N ILE A 143 1.00 1.77 19.09
CA ILE A 143 0.63 0.44 18.59
C ILE A 143 0.17 0.55 17.13
N LEU A 144 -0.73 1.49 16.83
CA LEU A 144 -1.19 1.74 15.47
C LEU A 144 -0.03 2.15 14.57
N TRP A 145 0.85 3.03 15.03
CA TRP A 145 2.03 3.45 14.28
C TRP A 145 2.97 2.28 13.98
N ASP A 146 3.21 1.40 14.94
CA ASP A 146 4.08 0.25 14.78
C ASP A 146 3.46 -0.79 13.84
N ALA A 147 2.16 -1.05 13.95
CA ALA A 147 1.42 -1.90 13.02
C ALA A 147 1.47 -1.34 11.58
N CYS A 148 1.25 -0.03 11.42
CA CYS A 148 1.38 0.67 10.14
C CYS A 148 2.81 0.55 9.59
N ARG A 149 3.83 0.71 10.45
CA ARG A 149 5.24 0.59 10.09
C ARG A 149 5.59 -0.82 9.62
N VAL A 150 5.10 -1.87 10.28
CA VAL A 150 5.33 -3.27 9.87
C VAL A 150 4.70 -3.54 8.50
N GLN A 151 3.50 -3.00 8.25
CA GLN A 151 2.76 -3.23 7.01
C GLN A 151 3.22 -2.37 5.83
N ALA A 152 3.91 -1.25 6.10
CA ALA A 152 4.57 -0.46 5.07
C ALA A 152 5.93 -1.04 4.61
N ARG A 153 6.50 -2.00 5.36
CA ARG A 153 7.79 -2.65 5.07
C ARG A 153 7.86 -3.66 3.89
N PRO A 154 6.79 -4.34 3.41
CA PRO A 154 6.99 -5.54 2.57
C PRO A 154 7.41 -5.35 1.11
N ARG A 155 7.83 -4.16 0.65
CA ARG A 155 8.21 -3.95 -0.77
C ARG A 155 9.54 -3.26 -1.04
N LEU A 156 10.35 -2.97 -0.01
CA LEU A 156 11.67 -2.35 -0.19
C LEU A 156 12.84 -3.31 0.07
N ASP A 157 12.65 -4.34 0.90
CA ASP A 157 13.73 -5.26 1.29
C ASP A 157 14.15 -6.23 0.15
N GLU A 158 13.30 -6.48 -0.85
CA GLU A 158 13.68 -7.29 -2.03
C GLU A 158 14.52 -6.51 -3.06
N LEU A 159 14.59 -5.17 -2.96
CA LEU A 159 15.16 -4.31 -4.02
C LEU A 159 16.29 -3.37 -3.56
N ALA A 160 16.53 -3.19 -2.25
CA ALA A 160 17.55 -2.25 -1.76
C ALA A 160 18.15 -2.65 -0.41
N GLN A 161 19.47 -2.47 -0.26
CA GLN A 161 20.16 -2.60 1.02
C GLN A 161 19.93 -1.34 1.86
N ARG A 162 19.41 -1.50 3.08
CA ARG A 162 19.20 -0.41 4.03
C ARG A 162 20.50 -0.02 4.73
N ILE A 163 20.71 1.29 4.86
CA ILE A 163 21.79 1.89 5.64
C ILE A 163 21.15 2.71 6.76
N GLU A 164 21.53 2.47 8.03
CA GLU A 164 21.13 3.31 9.16
C GLU A 164 21.96 4.59 9.13
N PRO A 165 21.35 5.78 8.98
CA PRO A 165 22.09 7.01 8.76
C PRO A 165 22.75 7.51 10.05
N GLY A 166 24.08 7.55 10.07
CA GLY A 166 24.87 8.12 11.17
C GLY A 166 25.43 9.51 10.88
N ALA A 167 25.46 9.93 9.62
CA ALA A 167 26.06 11.19 9.19
C ALA A 167 25.17 12.42 9.43
N SER A 168 25.79 13.53 9.83
CA SER A 168 25.17 14.83 10.04
C SER A 168 25.58 15.85 8.96
N TRP A 169 24.89 17.00 8.88
CA TRP A 169 25.26 18.07 7.94
C TRP A 169 26.68 18.62 8.16
N GLU A 170 27.25 18.39 9.34
CA GLU A 170 28.61 18.79 9.72
C GLU A 170 29.66 17.86 9.11
N ASP A 171 29.29 16.60 8.86
CA ASP A 171 30.14 15.61 8.20
C ASP A 171 30.16 15.79 6.66
N LEU A 172 29.20 16.55 6.12
CA LEU A 172 29.00 16.73 4.69
C LEU A 172 29.76 17.95 4.14
N VAL A 173 30.98 17.72 3.66
CA VAL A 173 31.76 18.72 2.94
C VAL A 173 31.35 18.71 1.46
N LEU A 174 30.51 19.67 1.07
CA LEU A 174 30.10 19.92 -0.32
C LEU A 174 30.23 21.41 -0.65
N PRO A 175 30.51 21.76 -1.92
CA PRO A 175 30.38 23.14 -2.38
C PRO A 175 28.93 23.65 -2.18
N GLU A 176 28.81 24.94 -1.87
CA GLU A 176 27.57 25.57 -1.40
C GLU A 176 26.38 25.34 -2.35
N GLY A 177 26.63 25.33 -3.66
CA GLY A 177 25.60 25.07 -4.67
C GLY A 177 24.97 23.67 -4.57
N GLN A 178 25.75 22.61 -4.31
CA GLN A 178 25.18 21.27 -4.13
C GLN A 178 24.51 21.11 -2.77
N LYS A 179 25.04 21.76 -1.73
CA LYS A 179 24.41 21.77 -0.40
C LYS A 179 23.02 22.40 -0.45
N GLN A 180 22.86 23.49 -1.20
CA GLN A 180 21.58 24.15 -1.38
C GLN A 180 20.54 23.25 -2.06
N ILE A 181 20.94 22.47 -3.08
CA ILE A 181 20.04 21.50 -3.74
C ILE A 181 19.52 20.46 -2.74
N LEU A 182 20.37 19.97 -1.84
CA LEU A 182 19.95 19.01 -0.81
C LEU A 182 18.99 19.65 0.21
N ILE A 183 19.23 20.89 0.60
CA ILE A 183 18.34 21.66 1.47
C ILE A 183 16.97 21.85 0.78
N ASP A 184 16.95 22.19 -0.50
CA ASP A 184 15.73 22.39 -1.27
C ASP A 184 14.94 21.07 -1.41
N VAL A 185 15.62 19.95 -1.65
CA VAL A 185 15.00 18.61 -1.65
C VAL A 185 14.37 18.30 -0.28
N ALA A 186 15.07 18.58 0.82
CA ALA A 186 14.54 18.40 2.16
C ALA A 186 13.32 19.30 2.44
N ALA A 187 13.35 20.56 1.96
CA ALA A 187 12.24 21.50 2.06
C ALA A 187 11.03 21.05 1.24
N HIS A 188 11.24 20.50 0.04
CA HIS A 188 10.18 19.94 -0.80
C HIS A 188 9.51 18.73 -0.17
N VAL A 189 10.29 17.82 0.45
CA VAL A 189 9.74 16.72 1.25
C VAL A 189 8.90 17.25 2.41
N ARG A 190 9.35 18.31 3.09
CA ARG A 190 8.65 18.94 4.22
C ARG A 190 7.32 19.59 3.83
N GLN A 191 7.25 20.23 2.65
CA GLN A 191 6.03 20.92 2.19
C GLN A 191 5.05 20.02 1.43
N ARG A 192 5.34 18.72 1.33
CA ARG A 192 4.52 17.71 0.65
C ARG A 192 3.03 17.85 0.97
N SER A 193 2.63 17.92 2.24
CA SER A 193 1.21 18.00 2.60
C SER A 193 0.52 19.28 2.10
N LYS A 194 1.25 20.41 2.01
CA LYS A 194 0.68 21.71 1.61
C LYS A 194 0.54 21.88 0.09
N VAL A 195 1.50 21.33 -0.66
CA VAL A 195 1.51 21.42 -2.13
C VAL A 195 0.46 20.50 -2.76
N TYR A 196 0.28 19.28 -2.22
CA TYR A 196 -0.65 18.31 -2.81
C TYR A 196 -2.13 18.58 -2.44
N GLU A 197 -2.43 19.14 -1.27
CA GLU A 197 -3.80 19.54 -0.90
C GLU A 197 -4.28 20.80 -1.66
N THR A 198 -3.37 21.72 -2.06
CA THR A 198 -3.78 23.03 -2.61
C THR A 198 -3.73 23.12 -4.14
N TRP A 199 -2.86 22.38 -4.83
CA TRP A 199 -2.60 22.58 -6.28
C TRP A 199 -3.24 21.54 -7.22
N GLY A 200 -4.11 20.65 -6.72
CA GLY A 200 -4.95 19.80 -7.57
C GLY A 200 -4.24 18.67 -8.32
N PHE A 201 -3.04 18.27 -7.92
CA PHE A 201 -2.28 17.17 -8.54
C PHE A 201 -2.72 15.76 -8.10
N GLY A 202 -3.71 15.63 -7.22
CA GLY A 202 -4.21 14.33 -6.73
C GLY A 202 -4.90 13.45 -7.78
N GLY A 203 -5.29 14.00 -8.94
CA GLY A 203 -6.16 13.31 -9.90
C GLY A 203 -5.48 12.46 -10.99
N LYS A 204 -4.15 12.44 -11.12
CA LYS A 204 -3.50 11.84 -12.31
C LYS A 204 -2.32 10.89 -12.09
N SER A 205 -1.95 10.52 -10.87
CA SER A 205 -0.88 9.54 -10.71
C SER A 205 -1.02 8.72 -9.44
N ALA A 206 -1.62 7.53 -9.58
CA ALA A 206 -1.64 6.46 -8.59
C ALA A 206 -0.28 5.73 -8.49
N ARG A 207 0.83 6.44 -8.70
CA ARG A 207 2.18 5.91 -8.49
C ARG A 207 2.79 6.66 -7.33
N SER A 208 3.30 5.92 -6.35
CA SER A 208 4.03 6.44 -5.19
C SER A 208 4.95 7.60 -5.57
N LEU A 209 4.54 8.83 -5.21
CA LEU A 209 5.33 10.05 -5.42
C LEU A 209 6.42 10.15 -4.35
N GLY A 210 7.26 9.12 -4.26
CA GLY A 210 8.53 9.22 -3.57
C GLY A 210 9.40 10.22 -4.32
N ILE A 211 10.09 11.09 -3.60
CA ILE A 211 11.15 11.89 -4.20
C ILE A 211 12.34 10.94 -4.39
N SER A 212 12.64 10.61 -5.64
CA SER A 212 13.84 9.86 -6.00
C SER A 212 14.94 10.86 -6.34
N ALA A 213 16.02 10.84 -5.56
CA ALA A 213 17.23 11.60 -5.85
C ALA A 213 18.33 10.64 -6.31
N LEU A 214 18.95 10.93 -7.46
CA LEU A 214 20.11 10.17 -7.95
C LEU A 214 21.39 10.95 -7.63
N PHE A 215 22.26 10.33 -6.84
CA PHE A 215 23.58 10.89 -6.54
C PHE A 215 24.61 10.29 -7.51
N ALA A 216 25.20 11.13 -8.36
CA ALA A 216 26.20 10.72 -9.34
C ALA A 216 27.49 11.53 -9.20
N GLY A 217 28.66 10.90 -9.42
CA GLY A 217 29.97 11.54 -9.23
C GLY A 217 31.10 10.52 -8.97
N ALA A 218 32.36 10.96 -9.09
CA ALA A 218 33.55 10.13 -8.91
C ALA A 218 33.58 9.39 -7.55
N SER A 219 34.21 8.22 -7.45
CA SER A 219 34.30 7.47 -6.19
C SER A 219 34.91 8.34 -5.07
N GLY A 220 34.38 8.24 -3.84
CA GLY A 220 34.86 9.03 -2.69
C GLY A 220 34.32 10.46 -2.54
N THR A 221 33.45 10.94 -3.44
CA THR A 221 32.89 12.31 -3.40
C THR A 221 31.69 12.51 -2.45
N GLY A 222 31.55 11.68 -1.41
CA GLY A 222 30.51 11.87 -0.39
C GLY A 222 29.06 11.61 -0.83
N LYS A 223 28.81 10.90 -1.94
CA LYS A 223 27.45 10.57 -2.43
C LYS A 223 26.61 9.78 -1.42
N THR A 224 27.20 8.74 -0.83
CA THR A 224 26.57 7.93 0.21
C THR A 224 26.34 8.76 1.48
N LEU A 225 27.31 9.61 1.81
CA LEU A 225 27.23 10.51 2.96
C LEU A 225 26.10 11.54 2.79
N ALA A 226 25.93 12.12 1.60
CA ALA A 226 24.84 13.05 1.29
C ALA A 226 23.46 12.39 1.42
N ALA A 227 23.34 11.12 0.97
CA ALA A 227 22.11 10.34 1.13
C ALA A 227 21.82 10.04 2.61
N GLU A 228 22.85 9.71 3.40
CA GLU A 228 22.71 9.50 4.85
C GLU A 228 22.30 10.77 5.59
N VAL A 229 22.90 11.93 5.28
CA VAL A 229 22.53 13.21 5.92
C VAL A 229 21.08 13.60 5.64
N LEU A 230 20.59 13.39 4.42
CA LEU A 230 19.17 13.59 4.11
C LEU A 230 18.28 12.62 4.88
N ALA A 231 18.67 11.34 4.95
CA ALA A 231 17.94 10.34 5.72
C ALA A 231 17.91 10.68 7.23
N ASN A 232 19.01 11.14 7.81
CA ASN A 232 19.09 11.63 9.19
C ASN A 232 18.22 12.87 9.39
N THR A 233 18.19 13.79 8.43
CA THR A 233 17.31 14.97 8.48
C THR A 233 15.83 14.57 8.49
N PHE A 234 15.43 13.57 7.70
CA PHE A 234 14.07 13.03 7.73
C PHE A 234 13.76 12.31 9.07
N GLN A 235 14.73 11.62 9.66
CA GLN A 235 14.58 11.02 10.99
C GLN A 235 14.52 12.06 12.12
N ASN A 236 15.26 13.17 12.04
CA ASN A 236 15.22 14.23 13.06
C ASN A 236 13.99 15.14 12.92
N LEU A 237 13.46 15.34 11.72
CA LEU A 237 12.14 15.96 11.51
C LEU A 237 11.03 15.18 12.25
N ARG A 238 11.17 13.85 12.39
CA ARG A 238 10.31 12.99 13.23
C ARG A 238 10.34 13.41 14.70
N ASN A 239 11.52 13.78 15.23
CA ASN A 239 11.70 14.12 16.65
C ASN A 239 11.34 15.59 16.94
N ASN A 240 11.55 16.51 15.99
CA ASN A 240 11.30 17.93 16.20
C ASN A 240 9.82 18.31 16.04
N ILE A 241 9.06 17.57 15.22
CA ILE A 241 7.60 17.71 15.17
C ILE A 241 6.94 17.21 16.47
N LEU A 242 7.53 16.21 17.13
CA LEU A 242 7.10 15.76 18.47
C LEU A 242 7.40 16.80 19.56
N TYR A 243 8.52 17.53 19.47
CA TYR A 243 8.87 18.57 20.45
C TYR A 243 8.05 19.86 20.30
N ASN A 244 7.76 20.28 19.07
CA ASN A 244 7.02 21.53 18.81
C ASN A 244 5.50 21.42 19.01
N GLN A 245 4.99 20.24 19.37
CA GLN A 245 3.60 20.02 19.79
C GLN A 245 3.45 19.80 21.31
N LEU A 246 4.55 19.84 22.08
CA LEU A 246 4.57 19.66 23.54
C LEU A 246 4.84 20.95 24.33
N ILE A 247 4.88 22.12 23.67
CA ILE A 247 4.98 23.41 24.33
C ILE A 247 3.71 24.21 23.98
N PRO A 248 2.85 24.55 24.97
CA PRO A 248 1.66 25.38 24.74
C PRO A 248 2.01 26.82 24.35
#